data_AF-A0A2N2IZV5-F1
#
_entry.id   AF-A0A2N2IZV5-F1
#
_cell.length_a   1.000
_cell.length_b   1.000
_cell.length_c   1.000
_cell.angle_alpha   90.00
_cell.angle_beta   90.00
_cell.angle_gamma   90.00
#
_symmetry.space_group_name_H-M   'P 1'
#
loop_
_entity.id
_entity.type
_entity.pdbx_description
1 polymer ?
#
loop_
_entity_poly.entity_id
_entity_poly.type
_entity_poly.pdbx_seq_one_letter_code
_entity_poly.pdbx_strand_id
1 'polypeptide(L)'
;MDKKENLIAVIGASYTDSRDFHLTPLGEMPGALVLINAIDSLCTVGVLQPPKLWQKLLIIVVILVAVSAAFARLPTFWAATVMMVAIVCLLGPISFWLIKGHGVWVDFTVPIIGIYFHREWEELHERLSRCLPNTATGESS
;
A
#
# COMPACT_ATOMS: atom_id res chain seq x y z
N MET A 1 4.78 -0.22 45.02
CA MET A 1 3.70 -0.35 44.01
C MET A 1 4.03 -1.59 43.21
N ASP A 2 3.21 -2.62 43.35
CA ASP A 2 3.35 -3.94 42.72
C ASP A 2 3.12 -3.82 41.21
N LYS A 3 4.18 -4.01 40.42
CA LYS A 3 4.10 -3.99 38.96
C LYS A 3 3.60 -5.37 38.54
N LYS A 4 2.28 -5.53 38.43
CA LYS A 4 1.70 -6.68 37.71
C LYS A 4 2.13 -6.60 36.27
N GLU A 5 3.20 -7.30 35.94
CA GLU A 5 3.59 -7.51 34.55
C GLU A 5 2.45 -8.33 33.92
N ASN A 6 1.91 -7.86 32.80
CA ASN A 6 0.87 -8.59 32.09
C ASN A 6 1.49 -9.86 31.49
N LEU A 7 1.49 -10.97 32.24
CA LEU A 7 1.95 -12.26 31.74
C LEU A 7 0.83 -12.91 30.93
N ILE A 8 1.16 -13.23 29.68
CA ILE A 8 0.30 -14.03 28.79
C ILE A 8 0.78 -15.48 28.89
N ALA A 9 -0.02 -16.33 29.52
CA ALA A 9 0.22 -17.77 29.53
C ALA A 9 -0.53 -18.41 28.36
N VAL A 10 0.21 -19.08 27.47
CA VAL A 10 -0.37 -19.83 26.34
C VAL A 10 -0.34 -21.31 26.70
N ILE A 11 -1.50 -21.95 26.70
CA ILE A 11 -1.65 -23.39 26.92
C ILE A 11 -2.16 -24.00 25.62
N GLY A 12 -1.39 -24.92 25.04
CA GLY A 12 -1.81 -25.65 23.85
C GLY A 12 -1.18 -27.02 23.75
N ALA A 13 -1.73 -27.84 22.87
CA ALA A 13 -1.31 -29.22 22.70
C ALA A 13 0.00 -29.30 21.89
N SER A 14 1.00 -30.03 22.40
CA SER A 14 2.27 -30.27 21.71
C SER A 14 2.52 -31.75 21.39
N TYR A 15 1.52 -32.61 21.57
CA TYR A 15 1.61 -34.04 21.29
C TYR A 15 1.19 -34.32 19.84
N THR A 16 1.87 -35.28 19.18
CA THR A 16 1.76 -35.58 17.75
C THR A 16 0.33 -35.84 17.24
N ASP A 17 -0.54 -36.42 18.07
CA ASP A 17 -1.92 -36.73 17.70
C ASP A 17 -2.90 -35.55 17.88
N SER A 18 -2.42 -34.37 18.29
CA SER A 18 -3.27 -33.18 18.45
C SER A 18 -3.77 -32.64 17.12
N ARG A 19 -3.11 -33.02 16.00
CA ARG A 19 -3.31 -32.47 14.65
C ARG A 19 -3.16 -30.95 14.56
N ASP A 20 -2.55 -30.33 15.57
CA ASP A 20 -2.25 -28.90 15.62
C ASP A 20 -0.76 -28.66 15.38
N PHE A 21 -0.25 -29.27 14.31
CA PHE A 21 1.10 -29.02 13.80
C PHE A 21 0.99 -28.33 12.46
N HIS A 22 1.75 -27.25 12.29
CA HIS A 22 1.76 -26.44 11.09
C HIS A 22 3.16 -26.42 10.48
N LEU A 23 3.24 -26.59 9.17
CA LEU A 23 4.48 -26.41 8.42
C LEU A 23 4.82 -24.92 8.36
N THR A 24 5.97 -24.57 8.93
CA THR A 24 6.55 -23.23 8.88
C THR A 24 7.88 -23.26 8.13
N PRO A 25 8.42 -22.11 7.69
CA PRO A 25 9.75 -22.06 7.06
C PRO A 25 10.89 -22.63 7.92
N LEU A 26 10.70 -22.74 9.25
CA LEU A 26 11.67 -23.33 10.18
C LEU A 26 11.43 -24.82 10.43
N GLY A 27 10.40 -25.41 9.82
CA GLY A 27 9.97 -26.80 10.03
C GLY A 27 8.55 -26.91 10.59
N GLU A 28 8.16 -28.10 11.01
CA GLU A 28 6.88 -28.32 11.71
C GLU A 28 6.91 -27.69 13.10
N MET A 29 5.86 -26.93 13.43
CA MET A 29 5.72 -26.23 14.70
C MET A 29 4.33 -26.49 15.30
N PRO A 30 4.22 -26.80 16.61
CA PRO A 30 2.94 -26.87 17.30
C PRO A 30 2.19 -25.53 17.21
N GLY A 31 0.86 -25.56 17.05
CA GLY A 31 0.04 -24.35 16.90
C GLY A 31 0.18 -23.36 18.06
N ALA A 32 0.38 -23.86 19.29
CA ALA A 32 0.68 -23.04 20.45
C ALA A 32 1.96 -22.20 20.28
N LEU A 33 3.01 -22.79 19.70
CA LEU A 33 4.27 -22.12 19.42
C LEU A 33 4.13 -21.10 18.28
N VAL A 34 3.33 -21.41 17.26
CA VAL A 34 2.97 -20.45 16.20
C VAL A 34 2.29 -19.21 16.81
N LEU A 35 1.36 -19.42 17.74
CA LEU A 35 0.65 -18.33 18.41
C LEU A 35 1.59 -17.46 19.27
N ILE A 36 2.51 -18.09 20.02
CA ILE A 36 3.52 -17.37 20.79
C ILE A 36 4.41 -16.52 19.87
N ASN A 37 4.85 -17.08 18.74
CA ASN A 37 5.67 -16.36 17.75
C ASN A 37 4.92 -15.16 17.16
N ALA A 38 3.61 -15.31 16.91
CA ALA A 38 2.76 -14.23 16.43
C ALA A 38 2.58 -13.12 17.47
N ILE A 39 2.34 -13.48 18.74
CA ILE A 39 2.24 -12.52 19.85
C ILE A 39 3.56 -11.77 20.04
N ASP A 40 4.68 -12.50 20.05
CA ASP A 40 6.02 -11.92 20.18
C ASP A 40 6.35 -10.99 19.02
N SER A 41 6.01 -11.38 17.78
CA SER A 41 6.15 -10.53 16.60
C SER A 41 5.32 -9.25 16.71
N LEU A 42 4.08 -9.35 17.20
CA LEU A 42 3.20 -8.20 17.38
C LEU A 42 3.69 -7.26 18.48
N CYS A 43 4.25 -7.80 19.56
CA CYS A 43 4.83 -7.02 20.65
C CYS A 43 6.16 -6.36 20.26
N THR A 44 6.99 -7.05 19.46
CA THR A 44 8.33 -6.59 19.08
C THR A 44 8.31 -5.61 17.91
N VAL A 45 7.51 -5.89 16.87
CA VAL A 45 7.41 -5.05 15.67
C VAL A 45 6.32 -3.98 15.85
N GLY A 46 5.38 -4.19 16.78
CA GLY A 46 4.23 -3.33 17.00
C GLY A 46 3.11 -3.57 15.98
N VAL A 47 1.92 -3.04 16.27
CA VAL A 47 0.83 -2.94 15.29
C VAL A 47 1.26 -1.92 14.23
N LEU A 48 1.17 -2.25 12.94
CA LEU A 48 1.37 -1.30 11.85
C LEU A 48 0.48 -0.08 12.07
N GLN A 49 1.07 1.06 12.45
CA GLN A 49 0.32 2.27 12.67
C GLN A 49 0.12 2.98 11.33
N PRO A 50 -1.12 3.35 10.98
CA PRO A 50 -1.33 4.17 9.79
C PRO A 50 -0.59 5.51 9.98
N PRO A 51 0.08 6.00 8.93
CA PRO A 51 0.76 7.30 8.99
C PRO A 51 -0.27 8.40 9.27
N LYS A 52 0.18 9.50 9.90
CA LYS A 52 -0.69 10.67 10.11
C LYS A 52 -1.19 11.17 8.75
N LEU A 53 -2.44 11.62 8.69
CA LEU A 53 -3.10 12.05 7.44
C LEU A 53 -2.25 13.04 6.62
N TRP A 54 -1.60 14.00 7.28
CA TRP A 54 -0.71 14.97 6.65
C TRP A 54 0.50 14.35 5.96
N GLN A 55 1.10 13.31 6.54
CA GLN A 55 2.23 12.59 5.94
C GLN A 55 1.76 11.83 4.70
N LYS A 56 0.58 11.19 4.77
CA LYS A 56 -0.04 10.51 3.62
C LYS A 56 -0.30 11.50 2.47
N LEU A 57 -0.89 12.67 2.78
CA LEU A 57 -1.15 13.72 1.80
C LEU A 57 0.13 14.25 1.15
N LEU A 58 1.16 14.52 1.94
CA LEU A 58 2.43 15.02 1.42
C LEU A 58 3.08 14.02 0.45
N ILE A 59 3.12 12.73 0.81
CA ILE A 59 3.66 11.68 -0.06
C ILE A 59 2.87 11.58 -1.37
N ILE A 60 1.53 11.63 -1.29
CA ILE A 60 0.67 11.59 -2.48
C ILE A 60 0.97 12.77 -3.41
N VAL A 61 1.02 14.00 -2.87
CA VAL A 61 1.29 15.21 -3.66
C VAL A 61 2.66 15.12 -4.33
N VAL A 62 3.70 14.69 -3.60
CA VAL A 62 5.05 14.54 -4.15
C VAL A 62 5.08 13.53 -5.29
N ILE A 63 4.46 12.36 -5.11
CA ILE A 63 4.40 11.34 -6.17
C ILE A 63 3.62 11.86 -7.38
N LEU A 64 2.47 12.52 -7.17
CA LEU A 64 1.64 13.03 -8.25
C LEU A 64 2.36 14.11 -9.09
N VAL A 65 3.05 15.04 -8.42
CA VAL A 65 3.87 16.05 -9.10
C VAL A 65 5.02 15.39 -9.87
N ALA A 66 5.67 14.38 -9.30
CA ALA A 66 6.77 13.67 -9.97
C ALA A 66 6.28 12.93 -11.23
N VAL A 67 5.17 12.19 -11.12
CA VAL A 67 4.53 11.51 -12.27
C VAL A 67 4.15 12.54 -13.33
N SER A 68 3.42 13.60 -12.96
CA SER A 68 2.95 14.61 -13.89
C SER A 68 4.10 15.30 -14.62
N ALA A 69 5.17 15.68 -13.90
CA ALA A 69 6.35 16.29 -14.49
C ALA A 69 7.11 15.33 -15.43
N ALA A 70 7.16 14.03 -15.11
CA ALA A 70 7.79 13.02 -15.95
C ALA A 70 7.03 12.84 -17.27
N PHE A 71 5.71 12.70 -17.21
CA PHE A 71 4.87 12.57 -18.41
C PHE A 71 4.79 13.86 -19.24
N ALA A 72 4.95 15.03 -18.61
CA ALA A 72 5.00 16.30 -19.34
C ALA A 72 6.30 16.52 -20.12
N ARG A 73 7.42 15.92 -19.71
CA ARG A 73 8.76 16.15 -20.30
C ARG A 73 9.31 14.99 -21.11
N LEU A 74 8.82 13.78 -20.89
CA LEU A 74 9.33 12.58 -21.54
C LEU A 74 8.26 11.95 -22.44
N PRO A 75 8.66 11.35 -23.57
CA PRO A 75 7.76 10.49 -24.35
C PRO A 75 7.24 9.34 -23.47
N THR A 76 5.96 9.00 -23.64
CA THR A 76 5.17 8.12 -22.76
C THR A 76 5.87 6.82 -22.39
N PHE A 77 6.56 6.20 -23.35
CA PHE A 77 7.29 4.95 -23.12
C PHE A 77 8.45 5.09 -22.11
N TRP A 78 9.24 6.16 -22.25
CA TRP A 78 10.36 6.43 -21.35
C TRP A 78 9.89 6.96 -19.99
N ALA A 79 8.83 7.78 -19.97
CA ALA A 79 8.21 8.23 -18.72
C ALA A 79 7.73 7.05 -17.87
N ALA A 80 6.99 6.11 -18.49
CA ALA A 80 6.49 4.92 -17.81
C ALA A 80 7.61 4.02 -17.29
N THR A 81 8.64 3.77 -18.11
CA THR A 81 9.77 2.91 -17.73
C THR A 81 10.57 3.51 -16.56
N VAL A 82 10.90 4.81 -16.63
CA VAL A 82 11.65 5.50 -15.57
C VAL A 82 10.85 5.54 -14.28
N MET A 83 9.53 5.82 -14.35
CA MET A 83 8.68 5.82 -13.17
C MET A 83 8.55 4.43 -12.54
N MET A 84 8.43 3.38 -13.34
CA MET A 84 8.36 2.00 -12.83
C MET A 84 9.64 1.63 -12.07
N VAL A 85 10.81 1.91 -12.68
CA VAL A 85 12.11 1.67 -12.05
C VAL A 85 12.27 2.52 -10.79
N ALA A 86 11.92 3.80 -10.84
CA ALA A 86 11.99 4.70 -9.69
C ALA A 86 11.11 4.23 -8.54
N ILE A 87 9.89 3.78 -8.80
CA ILE A 87 8.99 3.23 -7.77
C ILE A 87 9.61 1.96 -7.17
N VAL A 88 10.05 1.00 -7.97
CA VAL A 88 10.61 -0.26 -7.42
C VAL A 88 11.90 0.00 -6.64
N CYS A 89 12.82 0.80 -7.18
CA CYS A 89 14.13 1.03 -6.59
C CYS A 89 14.13 2.04 -5.45
N LEU A 90 13.19 2.99 -5.40
CA LEU A 90 13.12 3.99 -4.32
C LEU A 90 12.04 3.64 -3.30
N LEU A 91 10.79 3.45 -3.75
CA LEU A 91 9.67 3.18 -2.85
C LEU A 91 9.81 1.82 -2.15
N GLY A 92 10.42 0.81 -2.78
CA GLY A 92 10.71 -0.48 -2.15
C GLY A 92 11.56 -0.36 -0.88
N PRO A 93 12.81 0.12 -0.97
CA PRO A 93 13.68 0.29 0.19
C PRO A 93 13.18 1.37 1.17
N ILE A 94 12.56 2.45 0.68
CA ILE A 94 11.94 3.47 1.56
C ILE A 94 10.80 2.85 2.36
N SER A 95 9.94 2.04 1.75
CA SER A 95 8.84 1.33 2.42
C SER A 95 9.39 0.36 3.46
N PHE A 96 10.42 -0.42 3.13
CA PHE A 96 11.08 -1.31 4.08
C PHE A 96 11.66 -0.55 5.30
N TRP A 97 12.28 0.60 5.05
CA TRP A 97 12.82 1.45 6.10
C TRP A 97 11.72 2.08 6.97
N LEU A 98 10.61 2.52 6.36
CA LEU A 98 9.45 3.08 7.05
C LEU A 98 8.73 2.06 7.94
N ILE A 99 8.58 0.82 7.45
CA ILE A 99 7.97 -0.28 8.18
C ILE A 99 8.81 -0.63 9.42
N LYS A 100 10.13 -0.74 9.27
CA LYS A 100 11.03 -1.04 10.40
C LYS A 100 11.10 0.09 11.44
N GLY A 101 11.05 1.35 11.02
CA GLY A 101 11.23 2.50 11.92
C GLY A 101 9.95 3.00 12.57
N HIS A 102 8.82 2.97 11.86
CA HIS A 102 7.59 3.65 12.28
C HIS A 102 6.32 2.82 12.09
N GLY A 103 6.40 1.58 11.59
CA GLY A 103 5.24 0.73 11.33
C GLY A 103 4.30 1.26 10.26
N VAL A 104 4.77 2.17 9.40
CA VAL A 104 3.95 2.85 8.40
C VAL A 104 3.83 2.00 7.13
N TRP A 105 2.61 1.63 6.78
CA TRP A 105 2.31 0.99 5.48
C TRP A 105 1.90 2.04 4.44
N VAL A 106 2.56 2.04 3.29
CA VAL A 106 2.21 2.90 2.16
C VAL A 106 1.06 2.25 1.40
N ASP A 107 -0.11 2.87 1.50
CA ASP A 107 -1.34 2.45 0.82
C ASP A 107 -1.37 2.98 -0.63
N PHE A 108 -1.41 2.06 -1.60
CA PHE A 108 -1.44 2.36 -3.04
C PHE A 108 -2.85 2.49 -3.62
N THR A 109 -3.90 2.32 -2.82
CA THR A 109 -5.30 2.38 -3.28
C THR A 109 -5.65 3.76 -3.86
N VAL A 110 -5.16 4.83 -3.25
CA VAL A 110 -5.45 6.21 -3.70
C VAL A 110 -4.94 6.49 -5.12
N PRO A 111 -3.66 6.23 -5.47
CA PRO A 111 -3.19 6.40 -6.85
C PRO A 111 -3.97 5.55 -7.85
N ILE A 112 -4.29 4.30 -7.52
CA ILE A 112 -5.02 3.38 -8.42
C ILE A 112 -6.42 3.92 -8.72
N ILE A 113 -7.14 4.39 -7.70
CA ILE A 113 -8.45 5.02 -7.88
C ILE A 113 -8.32 6.27 -8.76
N GLY A 114 -7.29 7.09 -8.56
CA GLY A 114 -7.03 8.27 -9.38
C GLY A 114 -6.82 7.94 -10.86
N ILE A 115 -6.04 6.91 -11.16
CA ILE A 115 -5.81 6.43 -12.54
C ILE A 115 -7.13 5.92 -13.16
N TYR A 116 -7.92 5.15 -12.41
CA TYR A 116 -9.22 4.67 -12.89
C TYR A 116 -10.18 5.82 -13.20
N PHE A 117 -10.30 6.80 -12.29
CA PHE A 117 -11.13 7.98 -12.51
C PHE A 117 -10.72 8.75 -13.76
N HIS A 118 -9.42 8.89 -14.02
CA HIS A 118 -8.95 9.59 -15.20
C HIS A 118 -9.37 8.87 -16.49
N ARG A 119 -9.22 7.54 -16.54
CA ARG A 119 -9.61 6.75 -17.73
C ARG A 119 -11.11 6.82 -18.00
N GLU A 120 -11.93 6.66 -16.96
CA GLU A 120 -13.39 6.75 -17.09
C GLU A 120 -13.85 8.16 -17.51
N TRP A 121 -13.15 9.21 -17.05
CA TRP A 121 -13.46 10.60 -17.44
C TRP A 121 -13.15 10.87 -18.92
N GLU A 122 -12.03 10.35 -19.42
CA GLU A 122 -11.67 10.46 -20.84
C GLU A 122 -12.67 9.71 -21.74
N GLU A 123 -13.03 8.48 -21.36
CA GLU A 123 -14.03 7.69 -22.09
C GLU A 123 -15.42 8.35 -22.06
N LEU A 124 -15.80 8.95 -20.93
CA LEU A 124 -17.04 9.71 -20.81
C LEU A 124 -17.03 10.97 -21.69
N HIS A 125 -15.91 11.70 -21.73
CA HIS A 125 -15.75 12.90 -22.56
C HIS A 125 -15.82 12.55 -24.06
N GLU A 126 -15.22 11.43 -24.48
CA GLU A 126 -15.37 10.92 -25.85
C GLU A 126 -16.80 10.50 -26.18
N ARG A 127 -17.53 9.87 -25.24
CA ARG A 127 -18.93 9.51 -25.43
C ARG A 127 -19.85 10.72 -25.53
N LEU A 128 -19.66 11.71 -24.64
CA LEU A 128 -20.41 12.96 -24.65
C LEU A 128 -20.18 13.75 -25.95
N SER A 129 -18.92 13.88 -26.40
CA SER A 129 -18.59 14.58 -27.65
C SER A 129 -19.11 13.86 -28.91
N ARG A 130 -19.26 12.53 -28.86
CA ARG A 130 -19.87 11.76 -29.95
C ARG A 130 -21.41 11.87 -29.96
N CYS A 131 -22.03 12.01 -28.79
CA CYS A 131 -23.49 12.15 -28.64
C CYS A 131 -24.01 13.59 -28.80
N LEU A 132 -23.16 14.59 -28.60
CA LEU A 132 -23.48 16.00 -28.82
C LEU A 132 -22.90 16.43 -30.18
N PRO A 133 -23.65 16.30 -31.30
CA PRO A 133 -23.24 16.90 -32.55
C PRO A 133 -23.13 18.42 -32.35
N ASN A 134 -22.03 18.96 -32.88
CA ASN A 134 -21.56 20.33 -32.77
C ASN A 134 -22.70 21.36 -32.81
N THR A 135 -23.20 21.77 -31.65
CA THR A 135 -24.23 22.83 -31.50
C THR A 135 -23.64 24.08 -30.83
N ALA A 136 -22.30 24.19 -30.79
CA ALA A 136 -21.60 25.33 -30.23
C ALA A 136 -20.71 26.05 -31.26
N THR A 137 -21.14 26.12 -32.52
CA THR A 137 -20.69 27.16 -33.45
C THR A 137 -21.90 27.89 -34.01
N GLY A 138 -22.53 28.67 -33.14
CA GLY A 138 -23.58 29.63 -33.45
C GLY A 138 -23.26 30.96 -32.77
N GLU A 139 -22.72 31.88 -33.59
CA GLU A 139 -22.74 33.35 -33.48
C GLU A 139 -22.04 34.09 -32.33
N SER A 140 -20.99 34.84 -32.67
CA SER A 140 -21.05 36.31 -32.93
C SER A 140 -19.66 36.76 -33.40
N SER A 141 -19.52 37.16 -34.68
CA SER A 141 -19.49 38.57 -35.14
C SER A 141 -18.36 39.39 -34.54
#